data_AF-A0A376KLM9-F1
#
_entry.id   AF-A0A376KLM9-F1
#
_cell.length_a   1.000
_cell.length_b   1.000
_cell.length_c   1.000
_cell.angle_alpha   90.00
_cell.angle_beta   90.00
_cell.angle_gamma   90.00
#
_symmetry.space_group_name_H-M   'P 1'
#
loop_
_entity.id
_entity.type
_entity.pdbx_description
1 polymer ?
#
loop_
_entity_poly.entity_id
_entity_poly.type
_entity_poly.pdbx_seq_one_letter_code
_entity_poly.pdbx_strand_id
1 'polypeptide(L)'
;MKMQPGSLFPLVTLALLAGCNSPQKLQQRAPAMPVPSVSVSRNVQPVSPDIYAQPAPEVVRYDRYLLVSTAPQTAQRDPLSQVIDIRIPASLKPTVADAMRYALKQSGYTLCATGPANGVLYRQPPAPPCSISRGRYDCVRPCR
;
A
#
# COMPACT_ATOMS: atom_id res chain seq x y z
N MET A 1 19.16 -65.74 -13.72
CA MET A 1 20.62 -65.85 -13.43
C MET A 1 21.40 -65.60 -14.71
N LYS A 2 21.94 -64.38 -14.87
CA LYS A 2 23.16 -64.15 -15.65
C LYS A 2 23.84 -62.92 -15.07
N MET A 3 25.07 -63.12 -14.60
CA MET A 3 25.92 -62.17 -13.90
C MET A 3 27.23 -62.07 -14.66
N GLN A 4 27.85 -60.89 -14.62
CA GLN A 4 29.27 -60.52 -14.87
C GLN A 4 29.46 -59.41 -15.92
N PRO A 5 30.59 -58.65 -15.90
CA PRO A 5 31.44 -58.26 -14.76
C PRO A 5 31.99 -56.81 -14.80
N GLY A 6 32.37 -56.31 -13.61
CA GLY A 6 33.65 -55.67 -13.27
C GLY A 6 34.22 -54.47 -14.05
N SER A 7 34.52 -53.39 -13.33
CA SER A 7 35.85 -52.76 -13.42
C SER A 7 36.16 -51.96 -12.14
N LEU A 8 37.32 -52.25 -11.56
CA LEU A 8 37.87 -51.66 -10.33
C LEU A 8 38.60 -50.32 -10.62
N PHE A 9 38.30 -49.32 -9.77
CA PHE A 9 39.13 -48.27 -9.14
C PHE A 9 40.61 -48.08 -9.61
N PRO A 10 41.12 -46.82 -9.64
CA PRO A 10 41.63 -46.23 -8.39
C PRO A 10 41.49 -44.70 -8.19
N LEU A 11 41.26 -44.35 -6.93
CA LEU A 11 41.93 -43.32 -6.11
C LEU A 11 42.80 -42.26 -6.82
N VAL A 12 42.33 -41.02 -6.86
CA VAL A 12 43.19 -39.84 -6.64
C VAL A 12 42.43 -38.83 -5.77
N THR A 13 42.86 -38.77 -4.53
CA THR A 13 42.61 -37.70 -3.55
C THR A 13 43.39 -36.44 -3.92
N LEU A 14 42.76 -35.27 -3.95
CA LEU A 14 43.39 -34.06 -3.41
C LEU A 14 42.35 -33.02 -2.98
N ALA A 15 42.42 -32.69 -1.69
CA ALA A 15 41.63 -31.69 -1.00
C ALA A 15 42.10 -30.28 -1.36
N LEU A 16 41.19 -29.30 -1.28
CA LEU A 16 41.26 -28.13 -0.39
C LEU A 16 40.47 -26.93 -0.94
N LEU A 17 39.79 -26.25 -0.01
CA LEU A 17 39.51 -24.81 0.08
C LEU A 17 38.04 -24.34 0.00
N ALA A 18 37.67 -23.68 1.11
CA ALA A 18 36.59 -22.72 1.35
C ALA A 18 35.19 -23.31 1.63
N GLY A 19 34.56 -23.15 2.79
CA GLY A 19 34.86 -22.42 4.02
C GLY A 19 33.55 -22.33 4.83
N CYS A 20 33.56 -22.78 6.09
CA CYS A 20 32.43 -22.63 7.00
C CYS A 20 32.31 -21.16 7.43
N ASN A 21 31.30 -20.45 6.93
CA ASN A 21 30.92 -19.17 7.52
C ASN A 21 29.93 -19.43 8.65
N SER A 22 30.43 -19.77 9.83
CA SER A 22 29.63 -19.78 11.06
C SER A 22 29.46 -18.32 11.51
N PRO A 23 28.25 -17.74 11.47
CA PRO A 23 28.05 -16.41 12.01
C PRO A 23 28.29 -16.45 13.53
N GLN A 24 29.20 -15.57 13.96
CA GLN A 24 29.60 -15.37 15.34
C GLN A 24 28.38 -15.15 16.24
N LYS A 25 28.34 -15.86 17.37
CA LYS A 25 27.45 -15.53 18.48
C LYS A 25 27.95 -14.22 19.11
N LEU A 26 27.48 -13.09 18.61
CA LEU A 26 27.66 -11.82 19.28
C LEU A 26 26.91 -11.89 20.62
N GLN A 27 27.63 -11.59 21.68
CA GLN A 27 27.14 -11.61 23.06
C GLN A 27 26.03 -10.56 23.29
N GLN A 28 24.96 -10.99 23.95
CA GLN A 28 23.99 -10.27 24.80
C GLN A 28 23.10 -9.13 24.25
N ARG A 29 21.78 -9.33 24.40
CA ARG A 29 20.93 -8.50 25.30
C ARG A 29 19.76 -9.33 25.82
N ALA A 30 19.55 -9.35 27.14
CA ALA A 30 18.35 -9.95 27.72
C ALA A 30 17.12 -9.15 27.24
N PRO A 31 16.08 -9.77 26.65
CA PRO A 31 14.85 -9.07 26.34
C PRO A 31 14.14 -8.74 27.65
N ALA A 32 13.80 -7.47 27.83
CA ALA A 32 12.94 -7.01 28.91
C ALA A 32 11.61 -7.79 28.90
N MET A 33 11.05 -8.04 30.09
CA MET A 33 9.77 -8.74 30.23
C MET A 33 8.70 -8.07 29.37
N PRO A 34 7.81 -8.84 28.70
CA PRO A 34 6.74 -8.27 27.92
C PRO A 34 5.76 -7.56 28.86
N VAL A 35 5.66 -6.23 28.74
CA VAL A 35 4.47 -5.50 29.16
C VAL A 35 3.32 -6.07 28.33
N PRO A 36 2.18 -6.46 28.91
CA PRO A 36 1.08 -7.00 28.11
C PRO A 36 0.67 -5.95 27.09
N SER A 37 0.87 -6.28 25.81
CA SER A 37 0.33 -5.49 24.71
C SER A 37 -1.17 -5.40 24.91
N VAL A 38 -1.70 -4.18 25.04
CA VAL A 38 -3.14 -3.94 24.93
C VAL A 38 -3.55 -4.49 23.57
N SER A 39 -4.24 -5.63 23.58
CA SER A 39 -4.86 -6.17 22.39
C SER A 39 -6.01 -5.22 22.04
N VAL A 40 -5.73 -4.29 21.13
CA VAL A 40 -6.79 -3.60 20.41
C VAL A 40 -7.55 -4.69 19.67
N SER A 41 -8.69 -5.10 20.22
CA SER A 41 -9.65 -5.98 19.56
C SER A 41 -10.11 -5.24 18.30
N ARG A 42 -9.41 -5.49 17.19
CA ARG A 42 -9.83 -5.03 15.88
C ARG A 42 -11.12 -5.78 15.57
N ASN A 43 -12.26 -5.14 15.81
CA ASN A 43 -13.56 -5.54 15.28
C ASN A 43 -13.61 -5.32 13.76
N VAL A 44 -12.58 -5.75 13.04
CA VAL A 44 -12.50 -5.71 11.60
C VAL A 44 -12.98 -7.06 11.13
N GLN A 45 -14.27 -7.14 10.82
CA GLN A 45 -14.80 -8.28 10.09
C GLN A 45 -14.06 -8.34 8.73
N PRO A 46 -13.55 -9.51 8.29
CA PRO A 46 -13.01 -9.61 6.95
C PRO A 46 -14.07 -9.18 5.94
N VAL A 47 -13.73 -8.21 5.09
CA VAL A 47 -14.57 -7.80 3.95
C VAL A 47 -14.89 -9.05 3.14
N SER A 48 -16.18 -9.26 2.85
CA SER A 48 -16.61 -10.31 1.93
C SER A 48 -15.82 -10.18 0.63
N PRO A 49 -15.33 -11.28 0.03
CA PRO A 49 -14.55 -11.22 -1.19
C PRO A 49 -15.32 -10.44 -2.26
N ASP A 50 -14.63 -9.53 -2.94
CA ASP A 50 -15.21 -8.78 -4.06
C ASP A 50 -15.71 -9.78 -5.11
N ILE A 51 -17.02 -9.77 -5.35
CA ILE A 51 -17.68 -10.68 -6.30
C ILE A 51 -17.13 -10.44 -7.73
N TYR A 52 -16.57 -9.26 -8.00
CA TYR A 52 -15.93 -8.92 -9.25
C TYR A 52 -14.43 -9.33 -9.32
N ALA A 53 -13.83 -9.84 -8.24
CA ALA A 53 -12.42 -10.24 -8.21
C ALA A 53 -12.12 -11.53 -9.01
N GLN A 54 -13.15 -12.30 -9.37
CA GLN A 54 -13.03 -13.47 -10.25
C GLN A 54 -13.39 -13.04 -11.69
N PRO A 55 -12.41 -12.88 -12.59
CA PRO A 55 -12.65 -12.39 -13.94
C PRO A 55 -13.07 -13.56 -14.83
N ALA A 56 -14.23 -14.17 -14.57
CA ALA A 56 -14.92 -14.86 -15.66
C ALA A 56 -15.38 -13.74 -16.61
N PRO A 57 -14.97 -13.74 -17.89
CA PRO A 57 -15.42 -12.69 -18.80
C PRO A 57 -16.93 -12.82 -18.94
N GLU A 58 -17.66 -11.79 -18.51
CA GLU A 58 -19.07 -11.65 -18.86
C GLU A 58 -19.11 -11.37 -20.36
N VAL A 59 -19.71 -12.29 -21.11
CA VAL A 59 -19.72 -12.28 -22.57
C VAL A 59 -21.16 -12.32 -23.05
N VAL A 60 -21.54 -11.33 -23.84
CA VAL A 60 -22.81 -11.33 -24.55
C VAL A 60 -22.54 -11.83 -25.98
N ARG A 61 -23.35 -12.78 -26.43
CA ARG A 61 -23.33 -13.28 -27.80
C ARG A 61 -24.23 -12.42 -28.67
N TYR A 62 -23.63 -11.75 -29.66
CA TYR A 62 -24.35 -11.08 -30.72
C TYR A 62 -24.32 -11.93 -31.99
N ASP A 63 -25.49 -12.03 -32.64
CA ASP A 63 -25.70 -12.82 -33.85
C ASP A 63 -25.19 -14.28 -33.70
N ARG A 64 -24.64 -14.90 -34.74
CA ARG A 64 -24.24 -16.32 -34.67
C ARG A 64 -22.88 -16.58 -34.03
N TYR A 65 -21.95 -15.63 -33.99
CA TYR A 65 -20.57 -15.89 -33.53
C TYR A 65 -19.83 -14.70 -32.91
N LEU A 66 -20.45 -13.53 -32.71
CA LEU A 66 -19.72 -12.39 -32.16
C LEU A 66 -19.77 -12.43 -30.62
N LEU A 67 -18.62 -12.69 -30.01
CA LEU A 67 -18.42 -12.54 -28.58
C LEU A 67 -17.91 -11.14 -28.29
N VAL A 68 -18.71 -10.33 -27.60
CA VAL A 68 -18.28 -9.02 -27.11
C VAL A 68 -18.14 -9.13 -25.59
N SER A 69 -16.99 -8.70 -25.08
CA SER A 69 -16.77 -8.62 -23.64
C SER A 69 -17.58 -7.45 -23.07
N THR A 70 -18.34 -7.73 -22.01
CA THR A 70 -19.03 -6.73 -21.21
C THR A 70 -18.34 -6.52 -19.86
N ALA A 71 -17.07 -6.94 -19.73
CA ALA A 71 -16.33 -6.78 -18.49
C ALA A 71 -16.24 -5.28 -18.13
N PRO A 72 -16.71 -4.88 -16.93
CA PRO A 72 -16.71 -3.47 -16.54
C PRO A 72 -15.28 -2.97 -16.39
N GLN A 73 -15.03 -1.75 -16.84
CA GLN A 73 -13.75 -1.08 -16.69
C GLN A 73 -13.43 -0.85 -15.21
N THR A 74 -12.14 -0.70 -14.86
CA THR A 74 -11.70 -0.49 -13.47
C THR A 74 -12.40 0.69 -12.80
N ALA A 75 -12.59 1.80 -13.51
CA ALA A 75 -13.31 2.98 -13.03
C ALA A 75 -14.83 2.73 -12.79
N GLN A 76 -15.42 1.72 -13.45
CA GLN A 76 -16.80 1.30 -13.22
C GLN A 76 -16.90 0.30 -12.04
N ARG A 77 -15.86 -0.50 -11.81
CA ARG A 77 -15.78 -1.45 -10.69
C ARG A 77 -15.48 -0.79 -9.36
N ASP A 78 -14.68 0.28 -9.37
CA ASP A 78 -14.38 1.07 -8.18
C ASP A 78 -14.75 2.54 -8.40
N PRO A 79 -16.05 2.89 -8.36
CA PRO A 79 -16.49 4.28 -8.50
C PRO A 79 -15.94 5.19 -7.40
N LEU A 80 -15.54 4.63 -6.26
CA LEU A 80 -15.02 5.37 -5.11
C LEU A 80 -13.52 5.67 -5.24
N SER A 81 -12.83 5.10 -6.22
CA SER A 81 -11.44 5.45 -6.58
C SER A 81 -11.28 6.83 -7.22
N GLN A 82 -12.36 7.60 -7.37
CA GLN A 82 -12.32 8.93 -7.97
C GLN A 82 -11.56 9.91 -7.07
N VAL A 83 -10.41 10.35 -7.57
CA VAL A 83 -9.60 11.41 -6.93
C VAL A 83 -9.98 12.76 -7.54
N ILE A 84 -10.41 13.69 -6.71
CA ILE A 84 -10.77 15.06 -7.11
C ILE A 84 -9.63 15.99 -6.69
N ASP A 85 -9.01 16.69 -7.64
CA ASP A 85 -7.99 17.70 -7.37
C ASP A 85 -8.65 19.08 -7.25
N ILE A 86 -8.56 19.68 -6.06
CA ILE A 86 -9.15 20.98 -5.74
C ILE A 86 -8.03 22.01 -5.62
N ARG A 87 -8.03 22.99 -6.53
CA ARG A 87 -7.06 24.09 -6.53
C ARG A 87 -7.56 25.25 -5.70
N ILE A 88 -6.85 25.52 -4.60
CA ILE A 88 -7.14 26.63 -3.69
C ILE A 88 -6.18 27.78 -4.02
N PRO A 89 -6.67 28.99 -4.32
CA PRO A 89 -5.81 30.14 -4.62
C PRO A 89 -4.89 30.49 -3.46
N ALA A 90 -3.57 30.52 -3.71
CA ALA A 90 -2.56 30.79 -2.69
C ALA A 90 -2.61 32.23 -2.14
N SER A 91 -3.21 33.16 -2.89
CA SER A 91 -3.35 34.58 -2.51
C SER A 91 -4.11 34.79 -1.20
N LEU A 92 -4.90 33.81 -0.76
CA LEU A 92 -5.75 33.90 0.43
C LEU A 92 -5.05 33.49 1.74
N LYS A 93 -3.81 32.95 1.69
CA LYS A 93 -3.13 32.32 2.84
C LYS A 93 -4.10 31.46 3.68
N PRO A 94 -4.78 30.47 3.07
CA PRO A 94 -5.87 29.74 3.72
C PRO A 94 -5.35 28.93 4.92
N THR A 95 -6.18 28.75 5.93
CA THR A 95 -5.96 27.72 6.96
C THR A 95 -6.44 26.35 6.48
N VAL A 96 -6.07 25.27 7.18
CA VAL A 96 -6.63 23.94 6.93
C VAL A 96 -8.16 23.95 7.02
N ALA A 97 -8.74 24.72 7.95
CA ALA A 97 -10.19 24.85 8.06
C ALA A 97 -10.82 25.48 6.81
N ASP A 98 -10.20 26.52 6.27
CA ASP A 98 -10.69 27.21 5.07
C ASP A 98 -10.57 26.32 3.84
N ALA A 99 -9.48 25.55 3.74
CA ALA A 99 -9.30 24.58 2.68
C ALA A 99 -10.40 23.49 2.69
N MET A 100 -10.73 22.94 3.86
CA MET A 100 -11.81 21.95 3.98
C MET A 100 -13.19 22.57 3.67
N ARG A 101 -13.47 23.79 4.13
CA ARG A 101 -14.73 24.47 3.78
C ARG A 101 -14.84 24.73 2.28
N TYR A 102 -13.73 25.10 1.64
CA TYR A 102 -13.67 25.30 0.21
C TYR A 102 -13.96 24.00 -0.56
N ALA A 103 -13.38 22.89 -0.12
CA ALA A 103 -13.61 21.58 -0.73
C ALA A 103 -15.08 21.13 -0.63
N LEU A 104 -15.78 21.47 0.45
CA LEU A 104 -17.18 21.08 0.67
C LEU A 104 -18.21 22.05 0.05
N LYS A 105 -17.78 23.19 -0.51
CA LYS A 105 -18.69 24.28 -0.93
C LYS A 105 -19.78 23.85 -1.93
N GLN A 106 -19.52 22.85 -2.77
CA GLN A 106 -20.45 22.37 -3.80
C GLN A 106 -21.01 20.96 -3.50
N SER A 107 -20.62 20.33 -2.38
CA SER A 107 -21.07 18.98 -2.04
C SER A 107 -22.37 18.95 -1.22
N GLY A 108 -22.85 20.11 -0.76
CA GLY A 108 -24.00 20.20 0.14
C GLY A 108 -23.69 19.84 1.59
N TYR A 109 -22.43 19.55 1.92
CA TYR A 109 -21.98 19.27 3.29
C TYR A 109 -21.29 20.49 3.91
N THR A 110 -21.31 20.56 5.24
CA THR A 110 -20.64 21.60 6.02
C THR A 110 -19.82 20.99 7.14
N LEU A 111 -18.74 21.65 7.54
CA LEU A 111 -17.98 21.24 8.72
C LEU A 111 -18.81 21.45 9.99
N CYS A 112 -18.72 20.50 10.93
CA CYS A 112 -19.25 20.66 12.27
C CYS A 112 -18.51 21.78 13.04
N ALA A 113 -19.14 22.26 14.13
CA ALA A 113 -18.51 23.23 15.01
C ALA A 113 -17.14 22.76 15.49
N THR A 114 -16.17 23.67 15.51
CA THR A 114 -14.79 23.35 15.88
C THR A 114 -14.70 23.06 17.38
N GLY A 115 -14.51 21.79 17.73
CA GLY A 115 -14.23 21.36 19.10
C GLY A 115 -12.73 21.46 19.47
N PRO A 116 -12.38 21.25 20.75
CA PRO A 116 -11.01 21.30 21.23
C PRO A 116 -10.08 20.29 20.55
N ALA A 117 -10.61 19.12 20.15
CA ALA A 117 -9.84 18.11 19.42
C ALA A 117 -9.36 18.58 18.04
N ASN A 118 -10.14 19.40 17.34
CA ASN A 118 -9.90 19.76 15.94
C ASN A 118 -9.34 21.19 15.79
N GLY A 119 -9.50 22.02 16.83
CA GLY A 119 -9.17 23.44 16.79
C GLY A 119 -7.70 23.75 16.55
N VAL A 120 -6.79 22.89 17.01
CA VAL A 120 -5.35 23.05 16.75
C VAL A 120 -5.05 22.87 15.26
N LEU A 121 -5.52 21.77 14.66
CA LEU A 121 -5.30 21.46 13.24
C LEU A 121 -5.94 22.51 12.33
N TYR A 122 -7.14 22.96 12.67
CA TYR A 122 -7.91 23.89 11.85
C TYR A 122 -7.24 25.27 11.71
N ARG A 123 -6.37 25.64 12.66
CA ARG A 123 -5.59 26.88 12.64
C ARG A 123 -4.25 26.74 11.94
N GLN A 124 -3.83 25.52 11.58
CA GLN A 124 -2.57 25.31 10.89
C GLN A 124 -2.65 25.76 9.43
N PRO A 125 -1.53 26.20 8.83
CA PRO A 125 -1.44 26.34 7.39
C PRO A 125 -1.54 24.97 6.71
N PRO A 126 -2.10 24.89 5.50
CA PRO A 126 -2.12 23.65 4.72
C PRO A 126 -0.71 23.17 4.42
N ALA A 127 -0.54 21.86 4.31
CA ALA A 127 0.74 21.26 3.96
C ALA A 127 1.20 21.75 2.58
N PRO A 128 2.52 22.00 2.39
CA PRO A 128 3.05 22.36 1.08
C PRO A 128 2.82 21.21 0.10
N PRO A 129 2.68 21.50 -1.20
CA PRO A 129 2.63 20.44 -2.21
C PRO A 129 3.95 19.66 -2.18
N CYS A 130 3.86 18.39 -1.77
CA CYS A 130 4.98 17.46 -1.81
C CYS A 130 4.68 16.40 -2.88
N SER A 131 5.59 16.25 -3.84
CA SER A 131 5.55 15.15 -4.81
C SER A 131 6.53 14.07 -4.37
N ILE A 132 6.16 12.80 -4.55
CA ILE A 132 7.09 11.69 -4.40
C ILE A 132 7.83 11.53 -5.73
N SER A 133 9.15 11.77 -5.72
CA SER A 133 10.02 11.50 -6.86
C SER A 133 11.09 10.49 -6.45
N ARG A 134 11.15 9.35 -7.15
CA ARG A 134 12.11 8.25 -6.91
C ARG A 134 12.25 7.83 -5.43
N GLY A 135 11.13 7.70 -4.72
CA GLY A 135 11.14 7.28 -3.30
C GLY A 135 11.64 8.35 -2.32
N ARG A 136 11.82 9.60 -2.77
CA ARG A 136 12.10 10.77 -1.94
C ARG A 136 10.88 11.69 -1.92
N TYR A 137 10.58 12.26 -0.76
CA TYR A 137 9.58 13.32 -0.63
C TYR A 137 10.23 14.65 -1.01
N ASP A 138 9.82 15.21 -2.15
CA ASP A 138 10.25 16.53 -2.59
C ASP A 138 9.13 17.53 -2.31
N CYS A 139 9.28 18.27 -1.22
CA CYS A 139 8.36 19.33 -0.84
C CYS A 139 8.83 20.65 -1.44
N VAL A 140 7.97 21.29 -2.23
CA VAL A 140 8.22 22.67 -2.68
C VAL A 140 8.15 23.56 -1.45
N ARG A 141 9.31 24.05 -0.99
CA ARG A 141 9.33 25.06 0.07
C ARG A 141 8.65 26.32 -0.47
N PRO A 142 7.63 26.87 0.23
CA PRO A 142 7.07 28.15 -0.17
C PRO A 142 8.18 29.19 -0.14
N CYS A 143 8.35 29.92 -1.26
CA CYS A 143 9.26 31.06 -1.31
C CYS A 143 8.83 32.08 -0.25
N ARG A 144 9.81 32.54 0.54
CA ARG A 144 9.62 33.45 1.66
C ARG A 144 9.33 34.87 1.19
#